data_AF-M5U4U2-F1
#
_entry.id   AF-M5U4U2-F1
#
_cell.length_a   1.000
_cell.length_b   1.000
_cell.length_c   1.000
_cell.angle_alpha   90.00
_cell.angle_beta   90.00
_cell.angle_gamma   90.00
#
_symmetry.space_group_name_H-M   'P 1'
#
loop_
_entity.id
_entity.type
_entity.pdbx_description
1 polymer ?
#
loop_
_entity_poly.entity_id
_entity_poly.type
_entity_poly.pdbx_seq_one_letter_code
_entity_poly.pdbx_strand_id
1 'polypeptide(L)'
;MEDIGERLPFEIPFWNGVYPAVDDEEKEDYPFPFHPLELGEAALLNFFGYQIEGYADKNLIVPEEFPLVRLSRAANSRGKPWWKRW
;
A
#
# COMPACT_ATOMS: atom_id res chain seq x y z
N MET A 1 10.56 6.25 -16.90
CA MET A 1 9.96 5.41 -15.84
C MET A 1 10.15 3.98 -16.31
N GLU A 2 10.76 3.11 -15.50
CA GLU A 2 11.26 1.81 -15.96
C GLU A 2 10.35 0.67 -15.48
N ASP A 3 9.63 0.05 -16.42
CA ASP A 3 8.95 -1.25 -16.27
C ASP A 3 9.92 -2.35 -16.72
N ILE A 4 10.77 -2.83 -15.81
CA ILE A 4 11.90 -3.73 -16.11
C ILE A 4 11.83 -5.07 -15.37
N GLY A 5 10.65 -5.45 -14.88
CA GLY A 5 10.41 -6.70 -14.14
C GLY A 5 9.49 -7.69 -14.86
N GLU A 6 9.51 -8.95 -14.42
CA GLU A 6 8.45 -9.90 -14.78
C GLU A 6 7.16 -9.50 -14.04
N ARG A 7 6.07 -9.36 -14.80
CA ARG A 7 4.76 -9.01 -14.25
C ARG A 7 4.19 -10.18 -13.48
N LEU A 8 3.79 -9.95 -12.23
CA LEU A 8 3.16 -10.98 -11.42
C LEU A 8 1.74 -11.27 -11.91
N PRO A 9 1.18 -12.47 -11.62
CA PRO A 9 -0.15 -12.85 -12.11
C PRO A 9 -1.28 -11.85 -11.79
N PHE A 10 -1.22 -11.18 -10.64
CA PHE A 10 -2.23 -10.20 -10.23
C PHE A 10 -2.12 -8.87 -10.99
N GLU A 11 -0.97 -8.56 -11.59
CA GLU A 11 -0.75 -7.34 -12.37
C GLU A 11 -1.26 -7.47 -13.82
N ILE A 12 -1.29 -8.69 -14.35
CA ILE A 12 -1.64 -8.97 -15.75
C ILE A 12 -2.97 -8.32 -16.19
N PRO A 13 -4.07 -8.39 -15.41
CA PRO A 13 -5.33 -7.76 -15.79
C PRO A 13 -5.24 -6.23 -15.94
N PHE A 14 -4.45 -5.56 -15.09
CA PHE A 14 -4.24 -4.11 -15.15
C PHE A 14 -3.56 -3.73 -16.47
N TRP A 15 -2.46 -4.41 -16.80
CA TRP A 15 -1.72 -4.16 -18.03
C TRP A 15 -2.50 -4.51 -19.30
N ASN A 16 -3.48 -5.42 -19.20
CA ASN A 16 -4.39 -5.75 -20.29
C ASN A 16 -5.58 -4.77 -20.42
N GLY A 17 -5.67 -3.75 -19.57
CA GLY A 17 -6.73 -2.74 -19.61
C GLY A 17 -8.07 -3.22 -19.06
N VAL A 18 -8.09 -4.28 -18.26
CA VAL A 18 -9.33 -4.74 -17.58
C VAL A 18 -9.80 -3.74 -16.53
N TYR A 19 -8.86 -3.00 -15.94
CA TYR A 19 -9.09 -1.94 -14.97
C TYR A 19 -8.68 -0.59 -15.59
N PRO A 20 -9.57 0.09 -16.33
CA PRO A 20 -9.24 1.33 -17.02
C PRO A 20 -8.93 2.46 -16.03
N ALA A 21 -7.95 3.31 -16.37
CA ALA A 21 -7.52 4.40 -15.47
C ALA A 21 -8.57 5.48 -15.23
N VAL A 22 -9.47 5.67 -16.18
CA VAL A 22 -10.49 6.71 -16.22
C VAL A 22 -11.73 6.17 -16.91
N ASP A 23 -12.89 6.72 -16.57
CA ASP A 23 -14.14 6.44 -17.26
C ASP A 23 -14.08 6.92 -18.72
N ASP A 24 -14.96 6.40 -19.57
CA ASP A 24 -14.97 6.61 -21.02
C ASP A 24 -14.94 8.09 -21.46
N GLU A 25 -15.34 9.01 -20.59
CA GLU A 25 -15.43 10.46 -20.86
C GLU A 25 -14.12 11.23 -20.60
N GLU A 26 -13.12 10.64 -19.91
CA GLU A 26 -11.85 11.31 -19.51
C GLU A 26 -10.58 10.64 -20.10
N LYS A 27 -10.76 9.75 -21.09
CA LYS A 27 -9.71 8.86 -21.65
C LYS A 27 -8.47 9.53 -22.26
N GLU A 28 -8.49 10.82 -22.58
CA GLU A 28 -7.55 11.36 -23.56
C GLU A 28 -6.15 11.73 -23.03
N ASP A 29 -5.88 11.74 -21.71
CA ASP A 29 -4.58 12.25 -21.22
C ASP A 29 -3.94 11.47 -20.04
N TYR A 30 -4.46 10.30 -19.68
CA TYR A 30 -3.86 9.50 -18.61
C TYR A 30 -2.69 8.63 -19.12
N PRO A 31 -1.51 8.65 -18.49
CA PRO A 31 -0.30 8.01 -19.02
C PRO A 31 -0.28 6.48 -18.91
N PHE A 32 -1.19 5.88 -18.13
CA PHE A 32 -1.25 4.44 -17.88
C PHE A 32 -2.60 3.86 -18.30
N PRO A 33 -2.67 2.55 -18.64
CA PRO A 33 -3.95 1.91 -18.93
C PRO A 33 -4.83 1.74 -17.69
N PHE A 34 -4.27 1.88 -16.48
CA PHE A 34 -4.94 1.74 -15.19
C PHE A 34 -4.52 2.86 -14.22
N HIS A 35 -5.30 3.07 -13.16
CA HIS A 35 -4.95 4.03 -12.13
C HIS A 35 -3.91 3.40 -11.17
N PRO A 36 -2.73 4.01 -10.93
CA PRO A 36 -1.65 3.41 -10.14
C PRO A 36 -2.06 3.08 -8.71
N LEU A 37 -3.01 3.83 -8.14
CA LEU A 37 -3.57 3.54 -6.83
C LEU A 37 -4.25 2.16 -6.80
N GLU A 38 -5.02 1.80 -7.83
CA GLU A 38 -5.71 0.51 -7.89
C GLU A 38 -4.72 -0.66 -7.97
N LEU A 39 -3.65 -0.50 -8.74
CA LEU A 39 -2.57 -1.49 -8.77
C LEU A 39 -1.86 -1.58 -7.40
N GLY A 40 -1.68 -0.45 -6.73
CA GLY A 40 -1.13 -0.40 -5.36
C GLY A 40 -1.98 -1.17 -4.36
N GLU A 41 -3.31 -1.02 -4.41
CA GLU A 41 -4.24 -1.76 -3.55
C GLU A 41 -4.24 -3.26 -3.87
N ALA A 42 -4.18 -3.64 -5.15
CA ALA A 42 -4.04 -5.04 -5.54
C ALA A 42 -2.72 -5.64 -5.03
N ALA A 43 -1.63 -4.87 -5.04
CA ALA A 43 -0.35 -5.29 -4.48
C ALA A 43 -0.42 -5.47 -2.95
N LEU A 44 -1.04 -4.53 -2.23
CA LEU A 44 -1.25 -4.66 -0.78
C LEU A 44 -2.05 -5.91 -0.44
N LEU A 45 -3.12 -6.16 -1.19
CA LEU A 45 -3.96 -7.33 -1.00
C LEU A 45 -3.19 -8.62 -1.28
N ASN A 46 -2.44 -8.68 -2.39
CA ASN A 46 -1.70 -9.87 -2.78
C ASN A 46 -0.56 -10.22 -1.80
N PHE A 47 0.15 -9.21 -1.28
CA PHE A 47 1.30 -9.45 -0.41
C PHE A 47 0.97 -9.49 1.08
N PHE A 48 -0.04 -8.74 1.52
CA PHE A 48 -0.33 -8.54 2.94
C PHE A 48 -1.78 -8.87 3.34
N GLY A 49 -2.67 -9.12 2.38
CA GLY A 49 -4.04 -9.54 2.66
C GLY A 49 -4.98 -8.43 3.14
N TYR A 50 -4.64 -7.16 2.88
CA TYR A 50 -5.50 -6.02 3.21
C TYR A 50 -5.48 -4.96 2.10
N GLN A 51 -6.45 -4.05 2.15
CA GLN A 51 -6.55 -2.85 1.31
C GLN A 51 -6.75 -1.63 2.22
N ILE A 52 -6.41 -0.44 1.73
CA ILE A 52 -6.53 0.82 2.48
C ILE A 52 -7.59 1.71 1.82
N GLU A 53 -7.49 1.94 0.52
CA GLU A 53 -8.41 2.80 -0.23
C GLU A 53 -9.39 1.98 -1.10
N GLY A 54 -10.53 2.59 -1.45
CA GLY A 54 -11.58 1.97 -2.26
C GLY A 54 -12.60 1.13 -1.46
N TYR A 55 -13.34 0.27 -2.16
CA TYR A 55 -14.30 -0.64 -1.54
C TYR A 55 -13.60 -1.93 -1.08
N ALA A 56 -13.15 -1.93 0.17
CA ALA A 56 -12.65 -3.15 0.80
C ALA A 56 -13.78 -4.20 0.94
N ASP A 57 -13.50 -5.44 0.55
CA ASP A 57 -14.39 -6.56 0.87
C ASP A 57 -14.54 -6.67 2.39
N LYS A 58 -15.76 -6.90 2.86
CA LYS A 58 -16.10 -7.06 4.29
C LYS A 58 -15.35 -8.21 4.96
N ASN A 59 -14.83 -9.14 4.16
CA ASN A 59 -14.03 -10.25 4.65
C ASN A 59 -12.53 -9.92 4.81
N LEU A 60 -12.10 -8.71 4.43
CA LEU A 60 -10.70 -8.29 4.57
C LEU A 60 -10.39 -7.85 5.99
N ILE A 61 -9.12 -8.04 6.34
CA ILE A 61 -8.56 -7.53 7.59
C ILE A 61 -8.60 -6.00 7.53
N VAL A 62 -9.24 -5.36 8.51
CA VAL A 62 -9.23 -3.90 8.65
C VAL A 62 -8.01 -3.52 9.49
N PRO A 63 -6.91 -3.00 8.89
CA PRO A 63 -5.65 -2.80 9.62
C PRO A 63 -5.81 -1.85 10.81
N GLU A 64 -6.75 -0.92 10.70
CA GLU A 64 -7.05 0.12 11.69
C GLU A 64 -7.70 -0.44 12.97
N GLU A 65 -8.26 -1.65 12.94
CA GLU A 65 -8.84 -2.31 14.12
C GLU A 65 -7.75 -2.92 15.03
N PHE A 66 -6.52 -3.07 14.53
CA PHE A 66 -5.44 -3.70 15.29
C PHE A 66 -4.63 -2.65 16.05
N PRO A 67 -4.56 -2.73 17.39
CA PRO A 67 -3.73 -1.82 18.17
C PRO A 67 -2.25 -2.08 17.88
N LEU A 68 -1.61 -1.14 17.21
CA LEU A 68 -0.16 -1.17 16.99
C LEU A 68 0.58 -0.84 18.29
N VAL A 69 1.59 -1.64 18.62
CA VAL A 69 2.48 -1.34 19.74
C VAL A 69 3.25 -0.07 19.41
N ARG A 70 2.88 1.03 20.06
CA ARG A 70 3.57 2.30 19.92
C ARG A 70 4.91 2.24 20.64
N LEU A 71 5.99 2.22 19.87
CA LEU A 71 7.33 2.48 20.40
C LEU A 71 7.42 3.97 20.73
N SER A 72 7.42 4.31 22.02
CA SER A 72 7.85 5.62 22.46
C SER A 72 9.38 5.60 22.58
N ARG A 73 10.03 6.70 22.16
CA ARG A 73 11.38 6.96 22.66
C ARG A 73 11.27 6.93 24.17
N ALA A 74 12.10 6.12 24.83
CA ALA A 74 12.26 6.24 26.27
C ALA A 74 12.55 7.71 26.53
N ALA A 75 11.56 8.45 27.05
CA ALA A 75 11.73 9.82 27.44
C ALA A 75 12.95 9.78 28.34
N ASN A 76 14.04 10.43 27.91
CA ASN A 76 15.35 10.40 28.56
C ASN A 76 15.09 10.13 30.02
N SER A 77 15.42 8.92 30.45
CA SER A 77 15.34 8.54 31.84
C SER A 77 15.76 9.78 32.60
N ARG A 78 14.93 10.29 33.51
CA ARG A 78 15.34 11.38 34.41
C ARG A 78 16.55 10.97 35.29
N GLY A 79 17.22 9.86 34.96
CA GLY A 79 18.52 9.41 35.41
C GLY A 79 19.51 9.28 34.24
N LYS A 80 20.78 9.51 34.59
CA LYS A 80 21.94 9.55 33.70
C LYS A 80 21.97 8.38 32.70
N PRO A 81 22.40 8.63 31.45
CA PRO A 81 22.58 7.57 30.46
C PRO A 81 23.54 6.48 30.96
N TRP A 82 23.32 5.24 30.51
CA TRP A 82 23.96 4.03 31.04
C TRP A 82 25.50 4.05 30.98
N TRP A 83 26.09 4.76 30.02
CA TRP A 83 27.54 4.94 29.89
C TRP A 83 28.16 5.92 30.92
N LYS A 84 27.36 6.59 31.75
CA LYS A 84 27.81 7.45 32.85
C LYS A 84 27.74 6.76 34.24
N ARG A 85 27.67 5.42 34.27
CA ARG A 85 27.66 4.59 35.49
C ARG A 85 29.01 3.93 35.82
N TRP A 86 30.07 4.30 35.11
CA TRP A 86 31.45 3.84 35.34
C TRP A 86 32.31 5.01 35.78
#